data_AF-A0A2R8BCI6-F1
#
_entry.id   AF-A0A2R8BCI6-F1
#
_cell.length_a   1.000
_cell.length_b   1.000
_cell.length_c   1.000
_cell.angle_alpha   90.00
_cell.angle_beta   90.00
_cell.angle_gamma   90.00
#
_symmetry.space_group_name_H-M   'P 1'
#
loop_
_entity.id
_entity.type
_entity.pdbx_description
1 polymer ?
#
loop_
_entity_poly.entity_id
_entity_poly.type
_entity_poly.pdbx_seq_one_letter_code
_entity_poly.pdbx_strand_id
1 'polypeptide(L)' 'MVVQVEDFIDRWLGSGGSEMATAQSFAIELTELLGVDRPNVSDKDGDFLDYRFERPVTLTHTGRKRNGRIDLYKKGSLYP' A
#
# COMPACT_ATOMS: atom_id res chain seq x y z
N MET A 1 14.46 -13.04 -5.18
CA MET A 1 15.53 -12.19 -5.76
C MET A 1 15.66 -10.98 -4.85
N VAL A 2 16.87 -10.63 -4.42
CA VAL A 2 17.10 -9.45 -3.56
C VAL A 2 17.22 -8.25 -4.49
N VAL A 3 16.32 -7.27 -4.37
CA VAL A 3 16.43 -6.00 -5.11
C VAL A 3 17.65 -5.26 -4.58
N GLN A 4 18.55 -4.80 -5.45
CA GLN A 4 19.67 -3.95 -5.02
C GLN A 4 19.18 -2.52 -4.83
N VAL A 5 19.76 -1.80 -3.87
CA VAL A 5 19.33 -0.43 -3.51
C VAL A 5 19.48 0.50 -4.71
N GLU A 6 20.58 0.36 -5.45
CA GLU A 6 20.92 1.17 -6.62
C GLU A 6 19.90 0.96 -7.75
N ASP A 7 19.53 -0.30 -8.04
CA ASP A 7 18.53 -0.63 -9.06
C ASP A 7 17.14 -0.05 -8.72
N PHE A 8 16.77 -0.07 -7.44
CA PHE A 8 15.52 0.54 -6.96
C PHE A 8 15.54 2.06 -7.16
N ILE A 9 16.63 2.72 -6.75
CA ILE A 9 16.78 4.17 -6.89
C ILE A 9 16.74 4.56 -8.36
N ASP A 10 17.53 3.93 -9.23
CA ASP A 10 17.61 4.28 -10.65
C ASP A 10 16.25 4.14 -11.36
N ARG A 11 15.48 3.10 -11.02
CA ARG A 11 14.14 2.88 -11.55
C ARG A 11 13.17 4.01 -11.18
N TRP A 12 13.21 4.46 -9.93
CA TRP A 12 12.21 5.38 -9.37
C TRP A 12 12.65 6.85 -9.40
N LEU A 13 13.94 7.14 -9.55
CA LEU A 13 14.49 8.50 -9.66
C LEU A 13 13.93 9.25 -10.88
N GLY A 14 13.68 8.54 -11.99
CA GLY A 14 13.16 9.10 -13.24
C GLY A 14 11.65 8.93 -13.45
N SER A 15 10.92 8.33 -12.51
CA SER A 15 9.50 8.04 -12.70
C SER A 15 8.65 9.32 -12.56
N GLY A 16 8.39 10.00 -13.69
CA GLY A 16 7.55 11.20 -13.77
C GLY A 16 6.07 10.94 -14.09
N GLY A 17 5.60 9.69 -13.98
CA GLY A 17 4.17 9.35 -14.17
C GLY A 17 3.29 9.92 -13.06
N SER A 18 1.96 9.90 -13.25
CA SER A 18 1.01 10.31 -12.20
C SER A 18 1.35 9.62 -10.89
N GLU A 19 1.69 10.40 -9.85
CA GLU A 19 2.13 9.90 -8.53
C GLU A 19 1.18 8.84 -7.96
N MET A 20 -0.11 8.94 -8.29
CA MET A 20 -1.13 7.97 -7.88
C MET A 20 -1.07 6.63 -8.65
N ALA A 21 -0.68 6.65 -9.92
CA ALA A 21 -0.65 5.44 -10.76
C ALA A 21 0.52 4.52 -10.42
N THR A 22 1.61 5.07 -9.91
CA THR A 22 2.84 4.33 -9.63
C THR A 22 3.04 3.98 -8.16
N ALA A 23 2.32 4.63 -7.24
CA ALA A 23 2.44 4.42 -5.80
C ALA A 23 2.33 2.95 -5.37
N GLN A 24 1.45 2.17 -6.01
CA GLN A 24 1.27 0.76 -5.68
C GLN A 24 2.51 -0.08 -6.03
N SER A 25 3.01 0.06 -7.26
CA SER A 25 4.21 -0.67 -7.69
C SER A 25 5.45 -0.25 -6.90
N PHE A 26 5.60 1.05 -6.64
CA PHE A 26 6.69 1.59 -5.81
C PHE A 26 6.69 0.95 -4.42
N ALA A 27 5.55 0.93 -3.74
CA ALA A 27 5.45 0.39 -2.38
C ALA A 27 5.70 -1.12 -2.33
N ILE A 28 5.25 -1.87 -3.33
CA ILE A 28 5.53 -3.31 -3.43
C ILE A 28 7.04 -3.55 -3.56
N GLU A 29 7.70 -2.86 -4.48
CA GLU A 29 9.15 -3.00 -4.68
C GLU A 29 9.95 -2.53 -3.46
N LEU A 30 9.46 -1.51 -2.75
CA LEU A 30 10.08 -1.07 -1.51
C LEU A 30 10.00 -2.16 -0.42
N THR A 31 8.87 -2.87 -0.30
CA THR A 31 8.78 -3.99 0.66
C THR A 31 9.77 -5.10 0.33
N GLU A 32 10.00 -5.36 -0.95
CA GLU A 32 11.02 -6.33 -1.40
C GLU A 32 12.43 -5.90 -1.06
N LEU A 33 12.76 -4.62 -1.30
CA LEU A 33 14.05 -4.03 -0.97
C LEU A 33 14.33 -4.11 0.54
N LEU A 34 13.32 -3.83 1.36
CA LEU A 34 13.41 -3.87 2.82
C LEU A 34 13.40 -5.30 3.38
N GLY A 35 13.14 -6.32 2.56
CA GLY A 35 13.04 -7.70 3.00
C GLY A 35 11.84 -7.98 3.91
N VAL A 36 10.78 -7.18 3.81
CA VAL A 36 9.53 -7.38 4.56
C VAL A 36 8.46 -7.98 3.67
N ASP A 37 7.40 -8.51 4.29
CA ASP A 37 6.28 -9.06 3.53
C ASP A 37 5.63 -8.00 2.64
N ARG A 38 5.17 -8.43 1.47
CA ARG A 38 4.37 -7.60 0.55
C ARG A 38 2.92 -7.54 1.04
N PRO A 39 2.22 -6.41 0.85
CA PRO A 39 0.78 -6.37 1.08
C PRO A 39 0.07 -7.35 0.14
N ASN A 40 -0.98 -8.02 0.64
CA ASN A 40 -1.74 -8.94 -0.18
C ASN A 40 -2.58 -8.20 -1.23
N VAL A 41 -2.83 -8.86 -2.36
CA VAL A 41 -3.82 -8.42 -3.36
C VAL A 41 -5.21 -8.62 -2.75
N SER A 42 -6.07 -7.60 -2.83
CA SER A 42 -7.45 -7.71 -2.36
C SER A 42 -8.19 -8.77 -3.17
N ASP A 43 -8.55 -9.89 -2.54
CA ASP A 43 -9.44 -10.89 -3.14
C ASP A 43 -10.91 -10.42 -3.07
N LYS A 44 -11.71 -10.81 -4.06
CA LYS A 44 -13.13 -10.45 -4.20
C LYS A 44 -14.00 -10.92 -3.03
N ASP A 45 -13.55 -11.94 -2.31
CA ASP A 45 -14.33 -12.56 -1.22
C ASP A 45 -14.15 -11.88 0.15
N GLY A 46 -13.44 -10.74 0.20
CA GLY A 46 -13.66 -9.74 1.24
C GLY A 46 -13.23 -10.10 2.67
N ASP A 47 -12.68 -11.29 2.92
CA ASP A 47 -12.36 -11.75 4.26
C ASP A 47 -11.02 -11.17 4.74
N PHE A 48 -11.07 -9.90 5.12
CA PHE A 48 -10.21 -9.19 6.08
C PHE A 48 -8.74 -9.63 6.21
N LEU A 49 -8.03 -9.87 5.10
CA LEU A 49 -6.56 -9.87 5.05
C LEU A 49 -6.01 -8.69 5.83
N ASP A 50 -5.36 -9.01 6.95
CA ASP A 50 -4.81 -8.08 7.94
C ASP A 50 -3.66 -7.24 7.39
N TYR A 51 -3.21 -7.50 6.16
CA TYR A 51 -2.21 -6.72 5.46
C TYR A 51 -2.51 -6.64 3.95
N ARG A 52 -2.84 -5.45 3.44
CA ARG A 52 -3.25 -5.21 2.04
C ARG A 52 -2.88 -3.82 1.55
N PHE A 53 -2.88 -3.64 0.23
CA PHE A 53 -2.50 -2.34 -0.33
C PHE A 53 -3.57 -1.28 -0.10
N GLU A 54 -4.84 -1.54 -0.40
CA GLU A 54 -5.92 -0.57 -0.19
C GLU A 54 -7.02 -1.20 0.67
N ARG A 55 -7.37 -0.55 1.79
CA ARG A 55 -8.54 -0.91 2.60
C ARG A 55 -9.59 0.19 2.53
N PRO A 56 -10.80 -0.07 1.99
CA PRO A 56 -11.89 0.88 2.09
C PRO A 56 -12.34 1.01 3.55
N VAL A 57 -12.56 2.25 3.98
CA VAL A 57 -13.01 2.57 5.35
C VAL A 57 -14.16 3.58 5.32
N THR A 58 -15.05 3.48 6.30
CA THR A 58 -16.07 4.50 6.55
C THR A 58 -15.62 5.39 7.71
N LEU A 59 -15.24 6.62 7.39
CA LEU A 59 -14.84 7.62 8.36
C LEU A 59 -16.08 8.31 8.93
N THR A 60 -16.21 8.31 10.27
CA THR A 60 -17.32 8.95 10.98
C THR A 60 -16.76 9.87 12.07
N HIS A 61 -16.07 10.95 11.67
CA HIS A 61 -15.46 11.89 12.63
C HIS A 61 -16.50 12.91 13.16
N THR A 62 -17.46 13.35 12.35
CA THR A 62 -18.36 14.47 12.69
C THR A 62 -19.85 14.09 12.63
N GLY A 63 -20.19 12.81 12.81
CA GLY A 63 -21.54 12.28 12.60
C GLY A 63 -21.93 12.09 11.12
N ARG A 64 -21.18 12.69 10.18
CA ARG A 64 -21.30 12.42 8.74
C ARG A 64 -20.39 11.27 8.33
N LYS A 65 -20.97 10.24 7.72
CA LYS A 65 -20.23 9.14 7.10
C LYS A 65 -19.54 9.63 5.83
N ARG A 66 -18.24 9.38 5.70
CA ARG A 66 -17.48 9.56 4.46
C ARG A 66 -16.79 8.26 4.09
N ASN A 67 -16.83 7.91 2.82
CA ASN A 67 -16.01 6.82 2.29
C ASN A 67 -14.58 7.32 2.11
N GLY A 68 -13.63 6.51 2.52
CA GLY A 68 -12.21 6.74 2.33
C GLY A 68 -11.47 5.42 2.12
N ARG A 69 -10.16 5.52 2.03
CA ARG A 69 -9.25 4.37 1.92
C ARG A 69 -8.03 4.60 2.80
N ILE A 70 -7.45 3.50 3.25
CA ILE A 70 -6.14 3.47 3.90
C ILE A 70 -5.21 2.67 2.99
N ASP A 71 -4.15 3.32 2.54
CA ASP A 71 -3.09 2.68 1.76
C ASP A 71 -2.11 1.97 2.70
N LEU A 72 -1.53 0.85 2.25
CA LEU A 72 -0.65 -0.03 3.03
C LEU A 72 -1.25 -0.39 4.40
N TYR A 73 -2.51 -0.79 4.41
CA TYR A 73 -3.19 -1.19 5.63
C TYR A 73 -2.56 -2.45 6.23
N LYS A 74 -2.10 -2.34 7.48
CA LYS A 74 -1.78 -3.47 8.36
C LYS A 74 -2.55 -3.35 9.67
N LYS A 75 -3.30 -4.39 10.05
CA LYS A 75 -4.10 -4.42 11.28
C LYS A 75 -3.20 -4.23 12.51
N GLY A 76 -3.65 -3.41 13.45
CA GLY A 76 -2.90 -3.09 14.67
C GLY A 76 -1.69 -2.17 14.46
N SER A 77 -1.49 -1.61 13.25
CA SER A 77 -0.40 -0.65 13.00
C SER A 77 -0.86 0.80 13.06
N LEU A 78 -1.80 1.21 12.19
CA LEU A 78 -2.17 2.63 11.99
C LEU A 78 -3.66 2.94 12.21
N TYR A 79 -4.50 1.93 12.39
CA TYR A 79 -5.93 2.08 12.65
C TYR A 79 -6.35 1.03 13.69
N PRO A 80 -7.17 1.38 14.70
CA PRO A 80 -7.63 0.47 15.74
C PRO A 80 -8.45 -0.71 15.18
#